data_AF-A0A6A4VNT6-F1
#
_entry.id   AF-A0A6A4VNT6-F1
#
_cell.length_a   1.000
_cell.length_b   1.000
_cell.length_c   1.000
_cell.angle_alpha   90.00
_cell.angle_beta   90.00
_cell.angle_gamma   90.00
#
_symmetry.space_group_name_H-M   'P 1'
#
loop_
_entity.id
_entity.type
_entity.pdbx_description
1 polymer ?
#
loop_
_entity_poly.entity_id
_entity_poly.type
_entity_poly.pdbx_seq_one_letter_code
_entity_poly.pdbx_strand_id
1 'polypeptide(L)'
;MMFASGMCPLWPLHLVLMYLMALIPLWMACCGAASAAASAIHFDPAKVEQLMEGNTTSVRVEFADLAPGEYQFRVDPLDDSGQVTVEPRDIVFRLDQPEDVWRAFNLTGAHLGYTSVRVSGGRVSPPAAPSPAGSASPAGPAVPESGEAELAVSVVRSNRRLDKIFAYSVATLVSLTYVNMGCTLDLAVIKQSLLRPVGPAIGVITQYLVMPLAGFGLAMAFFSDPGLQLGLFLTGCSPGGGASNIWTYLFNGNINLSVTMTFVSALVAFGAVPAWAYSLGRFITDDTSVVIPYRNILTILVSLLVPCGIGLLINRFLPKVADIMRRALKPWSVILFIFIVAFGIYTNMYIWRLLTWKLVLVSAVLPIIGFLGGGLAAWATGRSLEDAIAISIETGIQNTGVTIFMLKFSLPEPSSDLSIVVPIVVATMTPVPLFALLVLRRLRTCLCPPPAPEKAAPPAHLHDSESGRHLVGAVDDDVSMSATV
;
A
#
# COMPACT_ATOMS: atom_id res chain seq x y z
N MET A 1 -40.16 -8.35 26.80
CA MET A 1 -40.83 -7.02 26.79
C MET A 1 -40.68 -6.45 28.18
N MET A 2 -40.33 -5.20 28.48
CA MET A 2 -40.10 -3.93 27.77
C MET A 2 -39.29 -3.09 28.80
N PHE A 3 -38.10 -2.58 28.45
CA PHE A 3 -37.82 -1.21 28.00
C PHE A 3 -38.23 -0.04 28.92
N ALA A 4 -37.21 0.80 29.18
CA ALA A 4 -37.21 2.25 29.40
C ALA A 4 -37.55 2.74 30.82
N SER A 5 -36.84 3.72 31.39
CA SER A 5 -36.42 4.99 30.77
C SER A 5 -35.47 5.80 31.69
N GLY A 6 -34.67 6.69 31.09
CA GLY A 6 -34.07 7.82 31.81
C GLY A 6 -32.77 8.42 31.26
N MET A 7 -32.73 8.95 30.02
CA MET A 7 -31.64 9.87 29.60
C MET A 7 -32.19 11.01 28.72
N CYS A 8 -31.70 12.24 28.98
CA CYS A 8 -32.13 13.54 28.45
C CYS A 8 -32.00 13.73 26.91
N PRO A 9 -32.79 14.64 26.29
CA PRO A 9 -32.97 14.72 24.84
C PRO A 9 -31.98 15.63 24.07
N LEU A 10 -30.80 15.94 24.61
CA LEU A 10 -29.86 16.89 23.97
C LEU A 10 -28.63 16.25 23.29
N TRP A 11 -28.59 14.92 23.22
CA TRP A 11 -27.46 14.18 22.65
C TRP A 11 -27.15 14.42 21.15
N PRO A 12 -28.07 14.86 20.26
CA PRO A 12 -27.70 15.11 18.86
C PRO A 12 -27.22 16.55 18.59
N LEU A 13 -27.39 17.50 19.51
CA LEU A 13 -27.09 18.92 19.26
C LEU A 13 -25.58 19.22 19.22
N HIS A 14 -24.79 18.52 20.05
CA HIS A 14 -23.33 18.66 20.11
C HIS A 14 -22.64 18.26 18.79
N LEU A 15 -23.13 17.21 18.11
CA LEU A 15 -22.56 16.74 16.85
C LEU A 15 -22.87 17.70 15.69
N VAL A 16 -24.03 18.33 15.70
CA VAL A 16 -24.41 19.36 14.73
C VAL A 16 -23.63 20.66 14.96
N LEU A 17 -23.39 21.05 16.21
CA LEU A 17 -22.61 22.25 16.56
C LEU A 17 -21.12 22.10 16.18
N MET A 18 -20.52 20.92 16.37
CA MET A 18 -19.16 20.62 15.91
C MET A 18 -19.06 20.60 14.37
N TYR A 19 -20.09 20.12 13.68
CA TYR A 19 -20.13 20.11 12.21
C TYR A 19 -20.29 21.53 11.63
N LEU A 20 -21.05 22.40 12.29
CA LEU A 20 -21.21 23.81 11.91
C LEU A 20 -19.97 24.66 12.20
N MET A 21 -19.25 24.42 13.31
CA MET A 21 -17.98 25.10 13.60
C MET A 21 -16.84 24.68 12.65
N ALA A 22 -16.89 23.47 12.07
CA ALA A 22 -15.94 23.00 11.07
C ALA A 22 -16.18 23.55 9.65
N LEU A 23 -17.36 24.11 9.37
CA LEU A 23 -17.73 24.65 8.05
C LEU A 23 -17.41 26.15 7.89
N ILE A 24 -17.22 26.88 8.98
CA ILE A 24 -16.88 28.32 8.96
C ILE A 24 -15.46 28.59 8.41
N PRO A 25 -14.43 27.76 8.69
CA PRO A 25 -13.12 27.88 8.05
C PRO A 25 -13.15 27.51 6.55
N LEU A 26 -14.04 26.59 6.15
CA LEU A 26 -14.21 26.19 4.74
C LEU A 26 -14.87 27.29 3.88
N TRP A 27 -15.73 28.12 4.47
CA TRP A 27 -16.32 29.28 3.80
C TRP A 27 -15.31 30.43 3.64
N MET A 28 -14.41 30.64 4.60
CA MET A 28 -13.35 31.65 4.47
C MET A 28 -12.21 31.23 3.52
N ALA A 29 -11.96 29.93 3.37
CA ALA A 29 -11.00 29.41 2.40
C ALA A 29 -11.47 29.52 0.92
N CYS A 30 -12.75 29.77 0.67
CA CYS A 30 -13.29 30.02 -0.68
C CYS A 30 -13.21 31.49 -1.12
N CYS A 31 -12.74 32.41 -0.28
CA CYS A 31 -12.40 33.78 -0.67
C CYS A 31 -10.88 33.99 -0.63
N GLY A 32 -10.18 33.24 -1.48
CA GLY A 32 -8.76 33.39 -1.77
C GLY A 32 -8.50 33.28 -3.27
N ALA A 33 -9.31 33.95 -4.09
CA ALA A 33 -8.92 34.22 -5.46
C ALA A 33 -7.79 35.25 -5.44
N ALA A 34 -6.54 34.77 -5.49
CA ALA A 34 -5.38 35.59 -5.80
C ALA A 34 -4.82 35.14 -7.15
N SER A 35 -4.78 36.11 -8.05
CA SER A 35 -4.48 36.02 -9.48
C SER A 35 -3.16 35.29 -9.80
N ALA A 36 -3.22 34.34 -10.74
CA ALA A 36 -2.05 34.04 -11.56
C ALA A 36 -1.72 35.30 -12.36
N ALA A 37 -0.64 35.98 -12.00
CA ALA A 37 -0.03 36.98 -12.86
C ALA A 37 0.42 36.25 -14.14
N ALA A 38 0.08 36.81 -15.31
CA ALA A 38 0.60 36.31 -16.57
C ALA A 38 2.12 36.42 -16.55
N SER A 39 2.82 35.29 -16.42
CA SER A 39 4.27 35.24 -16.59
C SER A 39 4.59 35.41 -18.07
N ALA A 40 5.51 36.30 -18.40
CA ALA A 40 6.02 36.56 -19.76
C ALA A 40 6.79 35.38 -20.39
N ILE A 41 6.75 34.19 -19.78
CA ILE A 41 7.45 32.99 -20.22
C ILE A 41 6.41 31.88 -20.41
N HIS A 42 6.30 31.36 -21.63
CA HIS A 42 5.39 30.28 -21.99
C HIS A 42 6.16 29.09 -22.56
N PHE A 43 5.74 27.87 -22.24
CA PHE A 43 6.36 26.64 -22.76
C PHE A 43 5.48 25.99 -23.82
N ASP A 44 6.09 25.50 -24.89
CA ASP A 44 5.46 24.65 -25.90
C ASP A 44 6.28 23.36 -26.11
N PRO A 45 5.78 22.19 -25.66
CA PRO A 45 4.48 21.98 -25.00
C PRO A 45 4.47 22.51 -23.55
N ALA A 46 3.28 22.91 -23.07
CA ALA A 46 3.09 23.46 -21.71
C ALA A 46 3.42 22.48 -20.56
N LYS A 47 3.46 21.16 -20.88
CA LYS A 47 3.94 20.08 -20.01
C LYS A 47 4.58 19.01 -20.89
N VAL A 48 5.62 18.35 -20.38
CA VAL A 48 6.25 17.20 -21.05
C VAL A 48 5.85 15.93 -20.31
N GLU A 49 4.87 15.21 -20.86
CA GLU A 49 4.40 13.96 -20.29
C GLU A 49 4.97 12.76 -21.05
N GLN A 50 5.41 11.72 -20.32
CA GLN A 50 5.91 10.46 -20.86
C GLN A 50 7.21 10.57 -21.69
N LEU A 51 8.17 11.40 -21.26
CA LEU A 51 9.51 11.42 -21.84
C LEU A 51 10.20 10.07 -21.60
N MET A 52 10.56 9.33 -22.65
CA MET A 52 11.19 8.02 -22.45
C MET A 52 12.62 8.17 -21.91
N GLU A 53 12.99 7.32 -20.96
CA GLU A 53 14.38 7.21 -20.49
C GLU A 53 15.32 6.94 -21.67
N GLY A 54 16.37 7.77 -21.80
CA GLY A 54 17.32 7.77 -22.90
C GLY A 54 16.88 8.54 -24.15
N ASN A 55 15.61 8.97 -24.24
CA ASN A 55 15.13 9.79 -25.35
C ASN A 55 15.25 11.28 -25.04
N THR A 56 15.45 12.04 -26.10
CA THR A 56 15.53 13.50 -26.06
C THR A 56 14.28 14.11 -26.71
N THR A 57 13.64 15.05 -26.03
CA THR A 57 12.56 15.88 -26.58
C THR A 57 12.98 17.34 -26.56
N SER A 58 12.74 18.05 -27.66
CA SER A 58 12.98 19.49 -27.73
C SER A 58 11.77 20.23 -27.20
N VAL A 59 11.97 21.13 -26.25
CA VAL A 59 10.94 22.01 -25.68
C VAL A 59 11.24 23.42 -26.13
N ARG A 60 10.19 24.12 -26.59
CA ARG A 60 10.27 25.53 -26.96
C ARG A 60 9.81 26.39 -25.79
N VAL A 61 10.52 27.49 -25.56
CA VAL A 61 10.18 28.54 -24.61
C VAL A 61 9.95 29.82 -25.41
N GLU A 62 8.81 30.43 -25.18
CA GLU A 62 8.47 31.77 -25.65
C GLU A 62 8.75 32.75 -24.51
N PHE A 63 9.51 33.79 -24.83
CA PHE A 63 9.68 34.96 -23.97
C PHE A 63 8.90 36.12 -24.62
N ALA A 64 7.76 36.46 -24.04
CA ALA A 64 6.86 37.49 -24.52
C ALA A 64 7.18 38.86 -23.92
N ASP A 65 6.89 39.94 -24.65
CA ASP A 65 6.96 41.33 -24.14
C ASP A 65 8.34 41.77 -23.57
N LEU A 66 9.45 41.24 -24.10
CA LEU A 66 10.80 41.64 -23.67
C LEU A 66 11.23 42.99 -24.26
N ALA A 67 11.82 43.85 -23.42
CA ALA A 67 12.44 45.10 -23.88
C ALA A 67 13.77 44.83 -24.62
N PRO A 68 14.27 45.74 -25.48
CA PRO A 68 15.57 45.57 -26.13
C PRO A 68 16.72 45.50 -25.12
N GLY A 69 17.58 44.48 -25.21
CA GLY A 69 18.65 44.23 -24.25
C GLY A 69 19.33 42.87 -24.42
N GLU A 70 20.40 42.64 -23.66
CA GLU A 70 21.01 41.32 -23.52
C GLU A 70 20.33 40.56 -22.38
N TYR A 71 19.94 39.33 -22.64
CA TYR A 71 19.25 38.47 -21.68
C TYR A 71 20.01 37.16 -21.49
N GLN A 72 20.07 36.71 -20.24
CA GLN A 72 20.60 35.41 -19.87
C GLN A 72 19.57 34.69 -19.01
N PHE A 73 19.06 33.57 -19.54
CA PHE A 73 18.17 32.66 -18.85
C PHE A 73 18.88 31.33 -18.63
N ARG A 74 18.79 30.80 -17.41
CA ARG A 74 19.31 29.49 -17.05
C ARG A 74 18.14 28.52 -16.88
N VAL A 75 18.33 27.31 -17.38
CA VAL A 75 17.37 26.22 -17.33
C VAL A 75 17.95 25.13 -16.43
N ASP A 76 17.46 25.09 -15.19
CA ASP A 76 17.90 24.14 -14.18
C ASP A 76 16.77 23.20 -13.76
N PRO A 77 17.03 21.90 -13.56
CA PRO A 77 16.11 21.02 -12.86
C PRO A 77 15.87 21.54 -11.44
N LEU A 78 14.62 21.53 -10.97
CA LEU A 78 14.27 21.92 -9.59
C LEU A 78 14.90 20.98 -8.56
N ASP A 79 14.97 19.70 -8.91
CA ASP A 79 15.45 18.64 -8.04
C ASP A 79 16.83 18.18 -8.52
N ASP A 80 17.81 18.17 -7.61
CA ASP A 80 19.14 17.55 -7.80
C ASP A 80 19.08 16.01 -8.00
N SER A 81 17.87 15.46 -8.17
CA SER A 81 17.60 14.03 -8.33
C SER A 81 18.14 13.42 -9.64
N GLY A 82 18.59 14.26 -10.58
CA GLY A 82 19.23 13.82 -11.84
C GLY A 82 18.28 13.11 -12.81
N GLN A 83 16.97 13.35 -12.71
CA GLN A 83 15.95 12.67 -13.53
C GLN A 83 15.96 13.12 -14.99
N VAL A 84 16.34 14.36 -15.27
CA VAL A 84 16.39 14.94 -16.62
C VAL A 84 17.69 15.72 -16.79
N THR A 85 18.31 15.57 -17.95
CA THR A 85 19.44 16.42 -18.37
C THR A 85 18.95 17.44 -19.39
N VAL A 86 19.39 18.69 -19.20
CA VAL A 86 19.01 19.84 -20.04
C VAL A 86 20.22 20.32 -20.83
N GLU A 87 20.07 20.45 -22.14
CA GLU A 87 21.08 21.05 -23.03
C GLU A 87 20.43 21.93 -24.11
N PRO A 88 20.86 23.20 -24.29
CA PRO A 88 21.82 23.94 -23.47
C PRO A 88 21.20 24.40 -22.14
N ARG A 89 22.02 24.48 -21.07
CA ARG A 89 21.59 25.00 -19.75
C ARG A 89 21.45 26.51 -19.71
N ASP A 90 22.30 27.23 -20.46
CA ASP A 90 22.27 28.68 -20.54
C ASP A 90 21.73 29.10 -21.91
N ILE A 91 20.67 29.90 -21.91
CA ILE A 91 20.04 30.49 -23.09
C ILE A 91 20.37 31.98 -23.07
N VAL A 92 21.26 32.40 -23.97
CA VAL A 92 21.72 33.79 -24.08
C VAL A 92 21.29 34.36 -25.43
N PHE A 93 20.65 35.53 -25.43
CA PHE A 93 20.28 36.24 -26.64
C PHE A 93 20.16 37.74 -26.43
N ARG A 94 20.19 38.48 -27.54
CA ARG A 94 20.06 39.93 -27.57
C ARG A 94 18.83 40.30 -28.39
N LEU A 95 18.00 41.19 -27.86
CA LEU A 95 16.91 41.84 -28.61
C LEU A 95 17.31 43.26 -29.00
N ASP A 96 17.17 43.57 -30.29
CA ASP A 96 17.34 44.93 -30.80
C ASP A 96 15.99 45.67 -30.94
N GLN A 97 14.87 44.94 -31.03
CA GLN A 97 13.49 45.46 -31.04
C GLN A 97 12.60 44.63 -30.09
N PRO A 98 11.50 45.19 -29.55
CA PRO A 98 10.57 44.44 -28.70
C PRO A 98 9.77 43.44 -29.56
N GLU A 99 10.12 42.17 -29.49
CA GLU A 99 9.47 41.06 -30.19
C GLU A 99 9.42 39.80 -29.32
N ASP A 100 8.46 38.91 -29.57
CA ASP A 100 8.37 37.62 -28.89
C ASP A 100 9.47 36.68 -29.41
N VAL A 101 10.27 36.15 -28.48
CA VAL A 101 11.44 35.33 -28.85
C VAL A 101 11.21 33.88 -28.47
N TRP A 102 11.32 33.01 -29.46
CA TRP A 102 11.30 31.56 -29.26
C TRP A 102 12.72 31.01 -29.16
N ARG A 103 12.97 30.19 -28.13
CA ARG A 103 14.20 29.40 -27.96
C ARG A 103 13.86 27.95 -27.67
N ALA A 104 14.75 27.04 -28.07
CA ALA A 104 14.58 25.62 -27.82
C ALA A 104 15.69 25.10 -26.92
N PHE A 105 15.33 24.24 -25.98
CA PHE A 105 16.27 23.41 -25.24
C PHE A 105 15.86 21.95 -25.35
N ASN A 106 16.83 21.06 -25.28
CA ASN A 106 16.63 19.63 -25.32
C ASN A 106 16.58 19.07 -23.90
N LEU A 107 15.51 18.34 -23.61
CA LEU A 107 15.38 17.54 -22.39
C LEU A 107 15.67 16.10 -22.74
N THR A 108 16.62 15.49 -22.05
CA THR A 108 16.87 14.05 -22.14
C THR A 108 16.45 13.39 -20.84
N GLY A 109 15.55 12.42 -20.94
CA GLY A 109 15.11 11.64 -19.77
C GLY A 109 16.27 10.77 -19.29
N ALA A 110 16.81 11.06 -18.11
CA ALA A 110 17.91 10.29 -17.54
C ALA A 110 17.39 9.17 -16.62
N HIS A 111 16.39 9.44 -15.77
CA HIS A 111 15.81 8.47 -14.83
C HIS A 111 14.29 8.64 -14.69
N LEU A 112 13.60 7.54 -14.37
CA LEU A 112 12.15 7.48 -14.16
C LEU A 112 11.71 8.31 -12.93
N GLY A 113 10.69 9.15 -13.09
CA GLY A 113 10.18 10.01 -12.01
C GLY A 113 9.40 11.23 -12.50
N TYR A 114 8.97 12.05 -11.55
CA TYR A 114 8.46 13.40 -11.81
C TYR A 114 9.53 14.41 -11.42
N THR A 115 9.78 15.37 -12.31
CA THR A 115 10.66 16.49 -12.05
C THR A 115 10.10 17.75 -12.69
N SER A 116 10.46 18.92 -12.17
CA SER A 116 10.17 20.19 -12.81
C SER A 116 11.46 20.82 -13.30
N VAL A 117 11.38 21.50 -14.44
CA VAL A 117 12.48 22.29 -14.99
C VAL A 117 12.12 23.75 -14.80
N ARG A 118 12.97 24.50 -14.10
CA ARG A 118 12.79 25.94 -13.90
C ARG A 118 13.64 26.70 -14.89
N VAL A 119 13.01 27.66 -15.55
CA VAL A 119 13.69 28.71 -16.30
C VAL A 119 13.74 29.93 -15.40
N SER A 120 14.94 30.37 -15.04
CA SER A 120 15.17 31.57 -14.24
C SER A 120 16.19 32.46 -14.92
N GLY A 121 15.95 33.77 -14.92
CA GLY A 121 16.87 34.71 -15.53
C GLY A 121 16.24 36.05 -15.83
N GLY A 122 17.03 36.91 -16.48
CA GLY A 122 16.64 38.28 -16.72
C GLY A 122 17.64 39.04 -17.56
N ARG A 123 17.45 40.35 -17.65
CA ARG A 123 18.30 41.25 -18.42
C ARG A 123 19.68 41.37 -17.78
N VAL A 124 20.73 41.16 -18.56
CA VAL A 124 22.11 41.38 -18.13
C VAL A 124 22.41 42.87 -18.31
N SER A 125 22.46 43.61 -17.19
CA SER A 125 22.95 44.99 -17.22
C SER A 125 24.46 44.99 -17.49
N PRO A 126 24.98 45.83 -18.42
CA PRO A 126 26.41 45.99 -18.59
C PRO A 126 27.05 46.48 -17.27
N PRO A 127 28.31 46.12 -16.97
CA PRO A 127 28.99 46.60 -15.78
C PRO A 127 28.94 48.13 -15.78
N ALA A 128 28.37 48.71 -14.72
CA ALA A 128 28.16 50.14 -14.60
C ALA A 128 29.47 50.88 -14.84
N ALA A 129 29.55 51.67 -15.92
CA ALA A 129 30.57 52.68 -16.05
C ALA A 129 30.41 53.64 -14.86
N PRO A 130 31.49 54.04 -14.17
CA PRO A 130 31.40 54.92 -13.01
C PRO A 130 30.75 56.24 -13.44
N SER A 131 29.50 56.46 -13.04
CA SER A 131 28.75 57.66 -13.38
C SER A 131 29.09 58.78 -12.39
N PRO A 132 29.31 60.02 -12.85
CA PRO A 132 29.58 61.14 -11.97
C PRO A 132 28.31 61.53 -11.21
N ALA A 133 28.51 61.99 -9.98
CA ALA A 133 27.46 62.31 -9.03
C ALA A 133 26.46 63.35 -9.56
N GLY A 134 25.17 63.06 -9.41
CA GLY A 134 24.11 64.08 -9.37
C GLY A 134 23.22 64.19 -10.61
N SER A 135 22.15 63.41 -10.65
CA SER A 135 20.81 63.90 -11.03
C SER A 135 19.77 62.81 -10.79
N ALA A 136 18.78 63.12 -9.95
CA ALA A 136 17.63 62.26 -9.73
C ALA A 136 16.59 62.52 -10.84
N SER A 137 16.19 61.46 -11.55
CA SER A 137 15.08 61.47 -12.51
C SER A 137 14.01 60.48 -12.02
N PRO A 138 12.70 60.71 -12.25
CA PRO A 138 11.64 60.01 -11.55
C PRO A 138 11.53 58.56 -12.04
N ALA A 139 11.41 57.64 -11.08
CA ALA A 139 11.21 56.22 -11.32
C ALA A 139 9.88 56.00 -12.07
N GLY A 140 9.97 55.57 -13.33
CA GLY A 140 8.88 54.86 -14.00
C GLY A 140 8.60 53.51 -13.32
N PRO A 141 7.47 52.86 -13.62
CA PRO A 141 7.09 51.61 -12.97
C PRO A 141 8.17 50.55 -13.22
N ALA A 142 8.69 49.98 -12.13
CA ALA A 142 9.66 48.89 -12.18
C ALA A 142 8.99 47.67 -12.82
N VAL A 143 9.38 47.36 -14.06
CA VAL A 143 9.06 46.08 -14.70
C VAL A 143 9.82 44.99 -13.92
N PRO A 144 9.19 43.88 -13.53
CA PRO A 144 9.91 42.78 -12.89
C PRO A 144 10.86 42.15 -13.92
N GLU A 145 12.13 42.58 -13.94
CA GLU A 145 13.12 42.15 -14.95
C GLU A 145 13.64 40.71 -14.75
N SER A 146 13.09 39.98 -13.77
CA SER A 146 13.36 38.57 -13.50
C SER A 146 12.08 37.75 -13.69
N GLY A 147 12.07 36.89 -14.69
CA GLY A 147 10.98 35.93 -14.94
C GLY A 147 11.36 34.56 -14.41
N GLU A 148 10.46 33.93 -13.65
CA GLU A 148 10.56 32.52 -13.26
C GLU A 148 9.35 31.77 -13.82
N ALA A 149 9.61 30.65 -14.49
CA ALA A 149 8.58 29.74 -14.96
C ALA A 149 9.02 28.29 -14.81
N GLU A 150 8.08 27.43 -14.46
CA GLU A 150 8.34 26.01 -14.20
C GLU A 150 7.59 25.12 -15.19
N LEU A 151 8.29 24.12 -15.71
CA LEU A 151 7.77 23.11 -16.63
C LEU A 151 7.76 21.74 -15.95
N ALA A 152 6.58 21.14 -15.81
CA ALA A 152 6.45 19.79 -15.29
C ALA A 152 6.87 18.75 -16.34
N VAL A 153 7.75 17.81 -15.94
CA VAL A 153 8.27 16.73 -16.77
C VAL A 153 8.05 15.38 -16.08
N SER A 154 7.50 14.40 -16.81
CA SER A 154 7.44 13.01 -16.35
C SER A 154 8.26 12.11 -17.26
N VAL A 155 9.16 11.33 -16.67
CA VAL A 155 10.02 10.38 -17.39
C VAL A 155 9.48 8.97 -17.21
N VAL A 156 9.24 8.28 -18.33
CA VAL A 156 8.61 6.96 -18.42
C VAL A 156 9.54 5.97 -19.12
N ARG A 157 9.26 4.68 -18.99
CA ARG A 157 10.14 3.61 -19.45
C ARG A 157 10.12 3.43 -20.98
N SER A 158 11.27 3.07 -21.54
CA SER A 158 11.44 2.82 -22.98
C SER A 158 10.81 1.49 -23.46
N ASN A 159 10.69 0.46 -22.60
CA ASN A 159 10.45 -0.92 -23.04
C ASN A 159 9.04 -1.49 -22.78
N ARG A 160 8.01 -0.86 -23.39
CA ARG A 160 6.57 -1.20 -23.28
C ARG A 160 6.19 -2.69 -23.43
N ARG A 161 7.01 -3.54 -24.08
CA ARG A 161 6.69 -4.97 -24.27
C ARG A 161 6.92 -5.78 -22.99
N LEU A 162 8.00 -5.52 -22.27
CA LEU A 162 8.30 -6.20 -21.00
C LEU A 162 7.31 -5.80 -19.92
N ASP A 163 6.87 -4.54 -19.91
CA ASP A 163 5.88 -4.04 -18.94
C ASP A 163 4.51 -4.68 -19.15
N LYS A 164 4.09 -4.86 -20.41
CA LYS A 164 2.86 -5.61 -20.74
C LYS A 164 2.96 -7.06 -20.30
N ILE A 165 4.08 -7.73 -20.57
CA ILE A 165 4.31 -9.11 -20.13
C ILE A 165 4.23 -9.19 -18.60
N PHE A 166 4.90 -8.28 -17.90
CA PHE A 166 4.85 -8.20 -16.43
C PHE A 166 3.43 -8.04 -15.91
N ALA A 167 2.71 -7.04 -16.42
CA ALA A 167 1.36 -6.74 -16.00
C ALA A 167 0.44 -7.96 -16.22
N TYR A 168 0.46 -8.58 -17.41
CA TYR A 168 -0.36 -9.77 -17.69
C TYR A 168 0.04 -10.97 -16.82
N SER A 169 1.33 -11.16 -16.55
CA SER A 169 1.80 -12.19 -15.63
C SER A 169 1.27 -11.95 -14.22
N VAL A 170 1.43 -10.74 -13.66
CA VAL A 170 0.92 -10.37 -12.33
C VAL A 170 -0.60 -10.57 -12.26
N ALA A 171 -1.35 -10.10 -13.27
CA ALA A 171 -2.80 -10.28 -13.33
C ALA A 171 -3.22 -11.75 -13.29
N THR A 172 -2.55 -12.59 -14.09
CA THR A 172 -2.84 -14.03 -14.15
C THR A 172 -2.51 -14.71 -12.82
N LEU A 173 -1.35 -14.39 -12.26
CA LEU A 173 -0.85 -14.95 -11.01
C LEU A 173 -1.73 -14.58 -9.81
N VAL A 174 -2.15 -13.31 -9.70
CA VAL A 174 -3.06 -12.83 -8.66
C VAL A 174 -4.45 -13.44 -8.83
N SER A 175 -4.96 -13.53 -10.06
CA SER A 175 -6.24 -14.19 -10.35
C SER A 175 -6.24 -15.66 -9.90
N LEU A 176 -5.17 -16.41 -10.22
CA LEU A 176 -5.03 -17.79 -9.77
C LEU A 176 -4.93 -17.91 -8.24
N THR A 177 -4.34 -16.93 -7.57
CA THR A 177 -4.30 -16.88 -6.10
C THR A 177 -5.70 -16.69 -5.53
N TYR A 178 -6.52 -15.85 -6.16
CA TYR A 178 -7.92 -15.63 -5.78
C TYR A 178 -8.81 -16.85 -6.06
N VAL A 179 -8.59 -17.58 -7.16
CA VAL A 179 -9.24 -18.88 -7.40
C VAL A 179 -8.89 -19.86 -6.28
N ASN A 180 -7.60 -19.98 -5.94
CA ASN A 180 -7.17 -20.86 -4.84
C ASN A 180 -7.77 -20.45 -3.50
N MET A 181 -7.83 -19.15 -3.21
CA MET A 181 -8.51 -18.63 -2.02
C MET A 181 -9.97 -19.11 -2.00
N GLY A 182 -10.72 -18.93 -3.09
CA GLY A 182 -12.09 -19.45 -3.20
C GLY A 182 -12.20 -20.97 -2.98
N CYS A 183 -11.23 -21.74 -3.49
CA CYS A 183 -11.16 -23.20 -3.28
C CYS A 183 -10.94 -23.59 -1.81
N THR A 184 -10.27 -22.74 -1.01
CA THR A 184 -10.01 -22.99 0.42
C THR A 184 -11.17 -22.61 1.35
N LEU A 185 -12.17 -21.87 0.87
CA LEU A 185 -13.26 -21.38 1.72
C LEU A 185 -14.23 -22.50 2.11
N ASP A 186 -14.31 -22.81 3.40
CA ASP A 186 -15.39 -23.62 3.96
C ASP A 186 -16.52 -22.71 4.48
N LEU A 187 -17.60 -22.62 3.71
CA LEU A 187 -18.76 -21.80 4.06
C LEU A 187 -19.44 -22.23 5.36
N ALA A 188 -19.37 -23.52 5.74
CA ALA A 188 -19.97 -24.00 6.97
C ALA A 188 -19.17 -23.49 8.19
N VAL A 189 -17.84 -23.56 8.11
CA VAL A 189 -16.93 -23.02 9.14
C VAL A 189 -17.08 -21.52 9.27
N ILE A 190 -17.12 -20.79 8.15
CA ILE A 190 -17.33 -19.33 8.14
C ILE A 190 -18.65 -18.98 8.82
N LYS A 191 -19.74 -19.69 8.47
CA LYS A 191 -21.05 -19.46 9.09
C LYS A 191 -21.01 -19.68 10.59
N GLN A 192 -20.36 -20.73 11.08
CA GLN A 192 -20.23 -21.00 12.52
C GLN A 192 -19.40 -19.94 13.23
N SER A 193 -18.29 -19.49 12.64
CA SER A 193 -17.46 -18.42 13.19
C SER A 193 -18.21 -17.08 13.23
N LEU A 194 -19.06 -16.79 12.25
CA LEU A 194 -19.90 -15.59 12.23
C LEU A 194 -21.01 -15.59 13.30
N LEU A 195 -21.44 -16.77 13.78
CA LEU A 195 -22.33 -16.87 14.94
C LEU A 195 -21.64 -16.46 16.26
N ARG A 196 -20.30 -16.36 16.27
CA ARG A 196 -19.49 -15.83 17.37
C ARG A 196 -18.81 -14.53 16.92
N PRO A 197 -19.58 -13.44 16.71
CA PRO A 197 -19.15 -12.29 15.90
C PRO A 197 -18.02 -11.47 16.50
N VAL A 198 -17.72 -11.61 17.80
CA VAL A 198 -16.76 -10.74 18.49
C VAL A 198 -15.35 -10.87 17.90
N GLY A 199 -14.87 -12.09 17.64
CA GLY A 199 -13.55 -12.31 17.03
C GLY A 199 -13.45 -11.68 15.63
N PRO A 200 -14.36 -12.05 14.69
CA PRO A 200 -14.39 -11.45 13.36
C PRO A 200 -14.55 -9.92 13.37
N ALA A 201 -15.36 -9.38 14.28
CA ALA A 201 -15.57 -7.93 14.40
C ALA A 201 -14.29 -7.21 14.85
N ILE A 202 -13.55 -7.77 15.82
CA ILE A 202 -12.24 -7.23 16.22
C ILE A 202 -11.30 -7.23 15.03
N GLY A 203 -11.20 -8.36 14.32
CA GLY A 203 -10.36 -8.48 13.13
C GLY A 203 -10.68 -7.43 12.07
N VAL A 204 -11.96 -7.21 11.74
CA VAL A 204 -12.36 -6.17 10.79
C VAL A 204 -12.01 -4.76 11.28
N ILE A 205 -12.25 -4.48 12.56
CA ILE A 205 -11.94 -3.17 13.14
C ILE A 205 -10.44 -2.92 13.11
N THR A 206 -9.62 -3.86 13.58
CA THR A 206 -8.17 -3.67 13.58
C THR A 206 -7.61 -3.61 12.15
N GLN A 207 -8.14 -4.43 11.25
CA GLN A 207 -7.76 -4.44 9.84
C GLN A 207 -8.04 -3.12 9.13
N TYR A 208 -9.21 -2.50 9.36
CA TYR A 208 -9.63 -1.30 8.64
C TYR A 208 -9.57 -0.02 9.46
N LEU A 209 -9.04 -0.06 10.68
CA LEU A 209 -8.75 1.11 11.49
C LEU A 209 -7.27 1.22 11.79
N VAL A 210 -6.66 0.19 12.39
CA VAL A 210 -5.25 0.26 12.82
C VAL A 210 -4.33 0.29 11.61
N MET A 211 -4.51 -0.61 10.64
CA MET A 211 -3.59 -0.73 9.51
C MET A 211 -3.61 0.46 8.54
N PRO A 212 -4.77 1.04 8.16
CA PRO A 212 -4.80 2.23 7.31
C PRO A 212 -4.18 3.45 8.00
N LEU A 213 -4.49 3.66 9.29
CA LEU A 213 -3.92 4.76 10.07
C LEU A 213 -2.41 4.61 10.27
N ALA A 214 -1.94 3.38 10.54
CA ALA A 214 -0.51 3.10 10.63
C ALA A 214 0.20 3.31 9.29
N GLY A 215 -0.39 2.80 8.20
CA GLY A 215 0.14 2.97 6.85
C GLY A 215 0.23 4.43 6.43
N PHE A 216 -0.82 5.22 6.67
CA PHE A 216 -0.85 6.65 6.41
C PHE A 216 0.15 7.42 7.29
N GLY A 217 0.13 7.18 8.61
CA GLY A 217 1.00 7.86 9.55
C GLY A 217 2.49 7.60 9.27
N LEU A 218 2.86 6.35 8.99
CA LEU A 218 4.22 6.00 8.60
C LEU A 218 4.60 6.61 7.24
N ALA A 219 3.69 6.61 6.28
CA ALA A 219 3.92 7.18 4.96
C ALA A 219 4.25 8.67 5.06
N MET A 220 3.37 9.44 5.72
CA MET A 220 3.52 10.90 5.85
C MET A 220 4.71 11.29 6.71
N ALA A 221 5.07 10.49 7.71
CA ALA A 221 6.20 10.80 8.59
C ALA A 221 7.56 10.50 7.95
N PHE A 222 7.66 9.50 7.07
CA PHE A 222 8.96 8.98 6.62
C PHE A 222 9.22 9.08 5.12
N PHE A 223 8.21 9.21 4.27
CA PHE A 223 8.41 9.31 2.82
C PHE A 223 8.05 10.72 2.35
N SER A 224 8.86 11.23 1.42
CA SER A 224 8.58 12.47 0.67
C SER A 224 8.04 12.17 -0.73
N ASP A 225 8.33 11.00 -1.28
CA ASP A 225 7.82 10.57 -2.57
C ASP A 225 6.35 10.12 -2.46
N PRO A 226 5.42 10.73 -3.20
CA PRO A 226 3.99 10.39 -3.16
C PRO A 226 3.70 8.95 -3.58
N GLY A 227 4.50 8.38 -4.48
CA GLY A 227 4.37 6.98 -4.89
C GLY A 227 4.66 6.02 -3.73
N LEU A 228 5.77 6.23 -3.01
CA LEU A 228 6.11 5.44 -1.83
C LEU A 228 5.07 5.61 -0.71
N GLN A 229 4.59 6.85 -0.48
CA GLN A 229 3.54 7.12 0.49
C GLN A 229 2.26 6.34 0.17
N LEU A 230 1.81 6.44 -1.10
CA LEU A 230 0.63 5.75 -1.59
C LEU A 230 0.78 4.23 -1.52
N GLY A 231 1.97 3.71 -1.83
CA GLY A 231 2.31 2.29 -1.72
C GLY A 231 2.17 1.74 -0.30
N LEU A 232 2.70 2.46 0.70
CA LEU A 232 2.58 2.04 2.10
C LEU A 232 1.14 2.16 2.62
N PHE A 233 0.50 3.29 2.33
CA PHE A 233 -0.86 3.57 2.76
C PHE A 233 -1.86 2.53 2.22
N LEU A 234 -1.82 2.25 0.91
CA LEU A 234 -2.70 1.26 0.29
C LEU A 234 -2.36 -0.17 0.72
N THR A 235 -1.10 -0.45 1.11
CA THR A 235 -0.76 -1.71 1.77
C THR A 235 -1.47 -1.83 3.13
N GLY A 236 -1.51 -0.76 3.91
CA GLY A 236 -2.28 -0.68 5.15
C GLY A 236 -3.79 -0.82 4.95
N CYS A 237 -4.32 -0.35 3.82
CA CYS A 237 -5.74 -0.47 3.48
C CYS A 237 -6.15 -1.85 2.98
N SER A 238 -5.19 -2.67 2.53
CA SER A 238 -5.48 -3.96 1.92
C SER A 238 -6.14 -4.94 2.92
N PRO A 239 -6.92 -5.93 2.45
CA PRO A 239 -7.46 -6.98 3.30
C PRO A 239 -6.35 -7.88 3.87
N GLY A 240 -6.72 -8.72 4.83
CA GLY A 240 -5.83 -9.74 5.39
C GLY A 240 -5.28 -10.68 4.29
N GLY A 241 -4.02 -11.06 4.42
CA GLY A 241 -3.32 -11.91 3.45
C GLY A 241 -3.47 -13.39 3.77
N GLY A 242 -3.74 -14.24 2.78
CA GLY A 242 -3.97 -15.68 2.99
C GLY A 242 -2.80 -16.46 3.62
N ALA A 243 -1.59 -15.86 3.68
CA ALA A 243 -0.47 -16.40 4.44
C ALA A 243 -0.72 -16.40 5.96
N SER A 244 -1.62 -15.54 6.48
CA SER A 244 -2.03 -15.50 7.89
C SER A 244 -2.47 -16.86 8.39
N ASN A 245 -3.25 -17.61 7.60
CA ASN A 245 -3.76 -18.94 7.97
C ASN A 245 -2.63 -19.94 8.29
N ILE A 246 -1.52 -19.89 7.55
CA ILE A 246 -0.37 -20.77 7.77
C ILE A 246 0.34 -20.38 9.07
N TRP A 247 0.53 -19.07 9.30
CA TRP A 247 1.17 -18.57 10.51
C TRP A 247 0.32 -18.83 11.75
N THR A 248 -1.00 -18.62 11.67
CA THR A 248 -1.94 -18.96 12.74
C THR A 248 -1.84 -20.44 13.09
N TYR A 249 -1.78 -21.34 12.10
CA TYR A 249 -1.54 -22.76 12.34
C TYR A 249 -0.20 -23.03 13.03
N LEU A 250 0.91 -22.43 12.55
CA LEU A 250 2.24 -22.62 13.13
C LEU A 250 2.36 -22.15 14.57
N PHE A 251 1.57 -21.15 14.96
CA PHE A 251 1.54 -20.63 16.33
C PHE A 251 0.49 -21.30 17.23
N ASN A 252 -0.25 -22.31 16.74
CA ASN A 252 -1.38 -22.96 17.42
C ASN A 252 -2.52 -21.98 17.74
N GLY A 253 -2.83 -21.07 16.83
CA GLY A 253 -3.99 -20.18 16.93
C GLY A 253 -5.27 -20.78 16.33
N ASN A 254 -6.38 -20.06 16.48
CA ASN A 254 -7.67 -20.48 15.92
C ASN A 254 -7.73 -20.27 14.40
N ILE A 255 -7.48 -21.33 13.65
CA ILE A 255 -7.44 -21.31 12.17
C ILE A 255 -8.81 -20.96 11.58
N ASN A 256 -9.90 -21.48 12.16
CA ASN A 256 -11.25 -21.23 11.69
C ASN A 256 -11.60 -19.74 11.79
N LEU A 257 -11.13 -19.09 12.86
CA LEU A 257 -11.26 -17.64 13.03
C LEU A 257 -10.42 -16.88 12.00
N SER A 258 -9.15 -17.26 11.79
CA SER A 258 -8.25 -16.63 10.80
C SER A 258 -8.87 -16.66 9.39
N VAL A 259 -9.28 -17.84 8.92
CA VAL A 259 -9.91 -18.00 7.58
C VAL A 259 -11.17 -17.15 7.46
N THR A 260 -11.97 -17.08 8.52
CA THR A 260 -13.19 -16.26 8.56
C THR A 260 -12.85 -14.78 8.46
N MET A 261 -11.86 -14.30 9.20
CA MET A 261 -11.43 -12.90 9.17
C MET A 261 -10.81 -12.52 7.82
N THR A 262 -10.00 -13.40 7.21
CA THR A 262 -9.45 -13.16 5.86
C THR A 262 -10.57 -13.03 4.84
N PHE A 263 -11.58 -13.91 4.90
CA PHE A 263 -12.72 -13.85 4.00
C PHE A 263 -13.56 -12.59 4.21
N VAL A 264 -13.93 -12.28 5.45
CA VAL A 264 -14.75 -11.11 5.77
C VAL A 264 -14.00 -9.82 5.42
N SER A 265 -12.70 -9.72 5.73
CA SER A 265 -11.91 -8.55 5.34
C SER A 265 -11.84 -8.41 3.82
N ALA A 266 -11.60 -9.48 3.06
CA ALA A 266 -11.62 -9.43 1.61
C ALA A 266 -12.95 -8.90 1.03
N LEU A 267 -14.09 -9.23 1.65
CA LEU A 267 -15.40 -8.65 1.28
C LEU A 267 -15.53 -7.18 1.67
N VAL A 268 -15.09 -6.80 2.87
CA VAL A 268 -15.13 -5.42 3.35
C VAL A 268 -14.21 -4.51 2.52
N ALA A 269 -13.11 -5.05 1.97
CA ALA A 269 -12.15 -4.33 1.15
C ALA A 269 -12.78 -3.57 -0.03
N PHE A 270 -13.84 -4.11 -0.66
CA PHE A 270 -14.50 -3.47 -1.80
C PHE A 270 -15.04 -2.07 -1.47
N GLY A 271 -15.49 -1.86 -0.24
CA GLY A 271 -15.95 -0.56 0.23
C GLY A 271 -14.85 0.19 1.00
N ALA A 272 -14.13 -0.52 1.86
CA ALA A 272 -13.17 0.12 2.77
C ALA A 272 -11.95 0.69 2.06
N VAL A 273 -11.39 0.00 1.05
CA VAL A 273 -10.21 0.49 0.32
C VAL A 273 -10.51 1.79 -0.43
N PRO A 274 -11.56 1.88 -1.28
CA PRO A 274 -11.93 3.14 -1.91
C PRO A 274 -12.29 4.24 -0.90
N ALA A 275 -12.96 3.90 0.21
CA ALA A 275 -13.33 4.88 1.24
C ALA A 275 -12.09 5.50 1.92
N TRP A 276 -11.10 4.68 2.29
CA TRP A 276 -9.84 5.16 2.83
C TRP A 276 -9.02 5.95 1.80
N ALA A 277 -8.97 5.47 0.56
CA ALA A 277 -8.33 6.19 -0.53
C ALA A 277 -8.96 7.58 -0.73
N TYR A 278 -10.28 7.70 -0.64
CA TYR A 278 -11.00 8.97 -0.77
C TYR A 278 -10.79 9.89 0.44
N SER A 279 -10.70 9.33 1.65
CA SER A 279 -10.58 10.12 2.88
C SER A 279 -9.16 10.62 3.16
N LEU A 280 -8.21 9.70 3.31
CA LEU A 280 -6.82 9.99 3.65
C LEU A 280 -5.90 10.01 2.43
N GLY A 281 -6.22 9.24 1.39
CA GLY A 281 -5.40 9.21 0.18
C GLY A 281 -5.33 10.56 -0.54
N ARG A 282 -6.38 11.40 -0.45
CA ARG A 282 -6.34 12.76 -1.02
C ARG A 282 -5.20 13.60 -0.44
N PHE A 283 -4.90 13.51 0.86
CA PHE A 283 -3.80 14.26 1.47
C PHE A 283 -2.41 13.83 0.99
N ILE A 284 -2.28 12.63 0.41
CA ILE A 284 -1.05 12.17 -0.24
C ILE A 284 -0.92 12.80 -1.64
N THR A 285 -2.04 13.18 -2.25
CA THR A 285 -2.13 13.54 -3.68
C THR A 285 -2.49 14.98 -3.97
N ASP A 286 -3.06 15.72 -3.02
CA ASP A 286 -3.60 17.09 -3.19
C ASP A 286 -2.55 18.09 -3.70
N ASP A 287 -1.27 17.93 -3.34
CA ASP A 287 -0.16 18.79 -3.78
C ASP A 287 0.72 18.17 -4.88
N THR A 288 0.27 17.08 -5.51
CA THR A 288 1.12 16.25 -6.40
C THR A 288 0.48 15.99 -7.76
N SER A 289 1.28 15.65 -8.76
CA SER A 289 0.81 15.27 -10.10
C SER A 289 0.06 13.92 -10.14
N VAL A 290 0.00 13.18 -9.02
CA VAL A 290 -0.54 11.83 -8.96
C VAL A 290 -2.03 11.87 -8.59
N VAL A 291 -2.92 11.52 -9.51
CA VAL A 291 -4.35 11.42 -9.22
C VAL A 291 -4.72 9.99 -8.81
N ILE A 292 -5.38 9.82 -7.66
CA ILE A 292 -5.92 8.51 -7.25
C ILE A 292 -7.12 8.14 -8.13
N PRO A 293 -7.05 7.07 -8.93
CA PRO A 293 -8.14 6.71 -9.83
C PRO A 293 -9.11 5.78 -9.08
N TYR A 294 -9.96 6.37 -8.25
CA TYR A 294 -10.94 5.67 -7.40
C TYR A 294 -11.80 4.66 -8.16
N ARG A 295 -12.26 5.03 -9.36
CA ARG A 295 -13.05 4.16 -10.23
C ARG A 295 -12.26 2.93 -10.66
N ASN A 296 -10.99 3.08 -10.99
CA ASN A 296 -10.14 1.98 -11.42
C ASN A 296 -9.87 1.04 -10.24
N ILE A 297 -9.55 1.60 -9.06
CA ILE A 297 -9.37 0.84 -7.81
C ILE A 297 -10.61 -0.03 -7.53
N LEU A 298 -11.81 0.57 -7.54
CA LEU A 298 -13.05 -0.17 -7.31
C LEU A 298 -13.27 -1.25 -8.38
N THR A 299 -13.07 -0.92 -9.66
CA THR A 299 -13.26 -1.86 -10.77
C THR A 299 -12.32 -3.06 -10.66
N ILE A 300 -11.06 -2.80 -10.31
CA ILE A 300 -10.02 -3.83 -10.16
C ILE A 300 -10.33 -4.72 -8.96
N LEU A 301 -10.70 -4.14 -7.81
CA LEU A 301 -11.08 -4.95 -6.65
C LEU A 301 -12.31 -5.82 -6.99
N VAL A 302 -13.37 -5.24 -7.54
CA VAL A 302 -14.56 -6.00 -7.95
C VAL A 302 -14.22 -7.09 -8.98
N SER A 303 -13.27 -6.84 -9.89
CA SER A 303 -12.83 -7.86 -10.84
C SER A 303 -12.24 -9.12 -10.17
N LEU A 304 -11.65 -8.99 -8.97
CA LEU A 304 -11.11 -10.10 -8.18
C LEU A 304 -12.21 -10.99 -7.55
N LEU A 305 -13.47 -10.53 -7.52
CA LEU A 305 -14.60 -11.38 -7.13
C LEU A 305 -14.85 -12.50 -8.14
N VAL A 306 -14.59 -12.25 -9.43
CA VAL A 306 -14.79 -13.25 -10.49
C VAL A 306 -13.92 -14.48 -10.26
N PRO A 307 -12.57 -14.40 -10.15
CA PRO A 307 -11.74 -15.56 -9.86
C PRO A 307 -12.05 -16.17 -8.49
N CYS A 308 -12.37 -15.38 -7.47
CA CYS A 308 -12.77 -15.92 -6.16
C CYS A 308 -14.05 -16.77 -6.26
N GLY A 309 -15.06 -16.27 -6.97
CA GLY A 309 -16.32 -16.95 -7.22
C GLY A 309 -16.10 -18.24 -8.00
N ILE A 310 -15.26 -18.23 -9.03
CA ILE A 310 -14.85 -19.44 -9.76
C ILE A 310 -14.26 -20.48 -8.79
N GLY A 311 -13.35 -20.06 -7.91
CA GLY A 311 -12.78 -20.93 -6.88
C GLY A 311 -13.84 -21.53 -5.95
N LEU A 312 -14.81 -20.73 -5.53
CA LEU A 312 -15.92 -21.18 -4.69
C LEU A 312 -16.82 -22.19 -5.42
N LEU A 313 -17.11 -21.96 -6.70
CA LEU A 313 -17.85 -22.90 -7.54
C LEU A 313 -17.08 -24.22 -7.71
N ILE A 314 -15.77 -24.17 -7.95
CA ILE A 314 -14.91 -25.36 -8.01
C ILE A 314 -14.97 -26.12 -6.69
N ASN A 315 -14.89 -25.43 -5.55
CA ASN A 315 -15.02 -26.06 -4.24
C ASN A 315 -16.38 -26.76 -4.06
N ARG A 316 -17.46 -26.15 -4.55
CA ARG A 316 -18.82 -26.67 -4.40
C ARG A 316 -19.12 -27.85 -5.31
N PHE A 317 -18.71 -27.79 -6.58
CA PHE A 317 -19.09 -28.78 -7.60
C PHE A 317 -18.00 -29.81 -7.88
N LEU A 318 -16.72 -29.48 -7.65
CA LEU A 318 -15.56 -30.32 -7.98
C LEU A 318 -14.59 -30.42 -6.79
N PRO A 319 -15.01 -30.99 -5.63
CA PRO A 319 -14.21 -30.98 -4.40
C PRO A 319 -12.84 -31.66 -4.57
N LYS A 320 -12.75 -32.70 -5.41
CA LYS A 320 -11.47 -33.36 -5.73
C LYS A 320 -10.48 -32.42 -6.41
N VAL A 321 -10.96 -31.54 -7.29
CA VAL A 321 -10.13 -30.52 -7.96
C VAL A 321 -9.74 -29.44 -6.96
N ALA A 322 -10.68 -29.01 -6.11
CA ALA A 322 -10.41 -28.04 -5.05
C ALA A 322 -9.30 -28.53 -4.11
N ASP A 323 -9.28 -29.80 -3.72
CA ASP A 323 -8.21 -30.36 -2.88
C ASP A 323 -6.84 -30.37 -3.57
N ILE A 324 -6.78 -30.61 -4.88
CA ILE A 324 -5.55 -30.49 -5.66
C ILE A 324 -5.08 -29.03 -5.66
N MET A 325 -5.99 -28.09 -5.92
CA MET A 325 -5.69 -26.65 -5.92
C MET A 325 -5.18 -26.17 -4.55
N ARG A 326 -5.84 -26.59 -3.45
CA ARG A 326 -5.40 -26.31 -2.07
C ARG A 326 -3.97 -26.76 -1.80
N ARG A 327 -3.59 -27.94 -2.28
CA ARG A 327 -2.21 -28.45 -2.15
C ARG A 327 -1.22 -27.67 -3.01
N ALA A 328 -1.64 -27.27 -4.21
CA ALA A 328 -0.83 -26.46 -5.13
C ALA A 328 -0.64 -25.02 -4.65
N LEU A 329 -1.48 -24.50 -3.75
CA LEU A 329 -1.43 -23.11 -3.26
C LEU A 329 -0.05 -22.73 -2.67
N LYS A 330 0.55 -23.60 -1.86
CA LYS A 330 1.86 -23.33 -1.22
C LYS A 330 2.99 -23.15 -2.25
N PRO A 331 3.29 -24.15 -3.12
CA PRO A 331 4.34 -23.98 -4.11
C PRO A 331 4.02 -22.86 -5.10
N TRP A 332 2.74 -22.66 -5.45
CA TRP A 332 2.32 -21.59 -6.35
C TRP A 332 2.61 -20.20 -5.79
N SER A 333 2.31 -19.97 -4.50
CA SER A 333 2.55 -18.68 -3.84
C SER A 333 4.05 -18.36 -3.76
N VAL A 334 4.89 -19.36 -3.55
CA VAL A 334 6.36 -19.21 -3.56
C VAL A 334 6.87 -18.88 -4.97
N ILE A 335 6.40 -19.59 -6.00
CA ILE A 335 6.74 -19.31 -7.40
C ILE A 335 6.34 -17.89 -7.78
N LEU A 336 5.12 -17.48 -7.42
CA LEU A 336 4.60 -16.14 -7.67
C LEU A 336 5.46 -15.08 -6.99
N PHE A 337 5.81 -15.28 -5.73
CA PHE A 337 6.66 -14.36 -4.99
C PHE A 337 8.05 -14.24 -5.63
N ILE A 338 8.70 -15.36 -5.94
CA ILE A 338 10.01 -15.37 -6.61
C ILE A 338 9.90 -14.70 -7.98
N PHE A 339 8.83 -14.95 -8.74
CA PHE A 339 8.62 -14.33 -10.05
C PHE A 339 8.45 -12.80 -9.92
N ILE A 340 7.59 -12.31 -9.03
CA ILE A 340 7.38 -10.87 -8.84
C ILE A 340 8.67 -10.19 -8.39
N VAL A 341 9.41 -10.81 -7.45
CA VAL A 341 10.68 -10.26 -6.94
C VAL A 341 11.75 -10.31 -8.03
N ALA A 342 12.01 -11.46 -8.64
CA ALA A 342 13.08 -11.62 -9.62
C ALA A 342 12.80 -10.85 -10.92
N PHE A 343 11.57 -10.91 -11.44
CA PHE A 343 11.18 -10.17 -12.64
C PHE A 343 11.08 -8.68 -12.32
N GLY A 344 10.55 -8.29 -11.16
CA GLY A 344 10.50 -6.91 -10.69
C GLY A 344 11.90 -6.31 -10.54
N ILE A 345 12.85 -7.07 -9.98
CA ILE A 345 14.27 -6.71 -9.93
C ILE A 345 14.84 -6.59 -11.35
N TYR A 346 14.68 -7.60 -12.20
CA TYR A 346 15.23 -7.62 -13.56
C TYR A 346 14.73 -6.44 -14.41
N THR A 347 13.44 -6.14 -14.30
CA THR A 347 12.82 -5.03 -15.02
C THR A 347 13.18 -3.68 -14.45
N ASN A 348 13.31 -3.57 -13.12
CA ASN A 348 13.50 -2.29 -12.46
C ASN A 348 14.82 -2.28 -11.69
N MET A 349 15.95 -2.25 -12.40
CA MET A 349 17.26 -2.06 -11.76
C MET A 349 17.33 -0.79 -10.88
N TYR A 350 16.48 0.21 -11.14
CA TYR A 350 16.36 1.40 -10.29
C TYR A 350 15.72 1.11 -8.92
N ILE A 351 14.94 0.03 -8.73
CA ILE A 351 14.38 -0.36 -7.42
C ILE A 351 15.50 -0.50 -6.38
N TRP A 352 16.69 -0.95 -6.79
CA TRP A 352 17.84 -1.02 -5.90
C TRP A 352 18.32 0.34 -5.39
N ARG A 353 18.10 1.42 -6.16
CA ARG A 353 18.39 2.79 -5.71
C ARG A 353 17.34 3.31 -4.74
N LEU A 354 16.09 2.85 -4.86
CA LEU A 354 14.99 3.18 -3.95
C LEU A 354 15.00 2.35 -2.66
N LEU A 355 15.62 1.17 -2.68
CA LEU A 355 15.86 0.30 -1.53
C LEU A 355 16.84 0.94 -0.54
N THR A 356 16.39 1.98 0.12
CA THR A 356 17.09 2.61 1.23
C THR A 356 16.85 1.83 2.52
N TRP A 357 17.79 1.89 3.46
CA TRP A 357 17.61 1.29 4.79
C TRP A 357 16.34 1.83 5.48
N LYS A 358 16.00 3.11 5.24
CA LYS A 358 14.79 3.77 5.74
C LYS A 358 13.53 3.09 5.21
N LEU A 359 13.46 2.83 3.90
CA LEU A 359 12.35 2.12 3.26
C LEU A 359 12.12 0.74 3.90
N VAL A 360 13.20 -0.04 4.07
CA VAL A 360 13.14 -1.38 4.66
C VAL A 360 12.66 -1.33 6.10
N LEU A 361 13.22 -0.42 6.92
CA LEU A 361 12.85 -0.26 8.31
C LEU A 361 11.37 0.13 8.47
N VAL A 362 10.93 1.17 7.75
CA VAL A 362 9.54 1.65 7.83
C VAL A 362 8.55 0.58 7.34
N SER A 363 8.89 -0.13 6.27
CA SER A 363 8.07 -1.24 5.75
C SER A 363 8.00 -2.42 6.71
N ALA A 364 9.05 -2.68 7.49
CA ALA A 364 9.06 -3.72 8.53
C ALA A 364 8.24 -3.32 9.77
N VAL A 365 8.14 -2.02 10.07
CA VAL A 365 7.35 -1.52 11.21
C VAL A 365 5.85 -1.69 10.99
N LEU A 366 5.35 -1.54 9.76
CA LEU A 366 3.92 -1.67 9.46
C LEU A 366 3.30 -3.01 9.95
N PRO A 367 3.81 -4.20 9.58
CA PRO A 367 3.26 -5.46 10.07
C PRO A 367 3.42 -5.62 11.60
N ILE A 368 4.47 -5.05 12.19
CA ILE A 368 4.68 -5.07 13.65
C ILE A 368 3.56 -4.29 14.35
N ILE A 369 3.20 -3.11 13.85
CA ILE A 369 2.07 -2.33 14.38
C ILE A 369 0.78 -3.14 14.25
N GLY A 370 0.58 -3.84 13.13
CA GLY A 370 -0.58 -4.72 12.95
C GLY A 370 -0.64 -5.87 13.95
N PHE A 371 0.47 -6.59 14.14
CA PHE A 371 0.57 -7.68 15.12
C PHE A 371 0.27 -7.18 16.54
N LEU A 372 0.86 -6.06 16.94
CA LEU A 372 0.67 -5.46 18.25
C LEU A 372 -0.75 -4.92 18.42
N GLY A 373 -1.30 -4.23 17.42
CA GLY A 373 -2.64 -3.66 17.44
C GLY A 373 -3.72 -4.74 17.53
N GLY A 374 -3.61 -5.79 16.71
CA GLY A 374 -4.50 -6.95 16.76
C GLY A 374 -4.41 -7.69 18.10
N GLY A 375 -3.17 -7.93 18.58
CA GLY A 375 -2.94 -8.60 19.85
C GLY A 375 -3.47 -7.81 21.05
N LEU A 376 -3.24 -6.49 21.07
CA LEU A 376 -3.73 -5.61 22.13
C LEU A 376 -5.26 -5.52 22.13
N ALA A 377 -5.90 -5.43 20.95
CA ALA A 377 -7.35 -5.43 20.84
C ALA A 377 -7.97 -6.75 21.31
N ALA A 378 -7.36 -7.88 20.96
CA ALA A 378 -7.81 -9.20 21.43
C ALA A 378 -7.61 -9.37 22.95
N TRP A 379 -6.50 -8.87 23.50
CA TRP A 379 -6.25 -8.86 24.93
C TRP A 379 -7.24 -7.98 25.69
N ALA A 380 -7.46 -6.74 25.24
CA ALA A 380 -8.37 -5.78 25.86
C ALA A 380 -9.83 -6.27 25.88
N THR A 381 -10.20 -7.12 24.92
CA THR A 381 -11.53 -7.74 24.83
C THR A 381 -11.61 -9.12 25.49
N GLY A 382 -10.55 -9.56 26.17
CA GLY A 382 -10.52 -10.83 26.92
C GLY A 382 -10.68 -12.06 26.05
N ARG A 383 -10.10 -12.07 24.84
CA ARG A 383 -10.10 -13.26 23.96
C ARG A 383 -9.20 -14.37 24.51
N SER A 384 -9.49 -15.61 24.12
CA SER A 384 -8.59 -16.75 24.39
C SER A 384 -7.23 -16.53 23.71
N LEU A 385 -6.19 -17.22 24.18
CA LEU A 385 -4.87 -17.13 23.57
C LEU A 385 -4.90 -17.53 22.08
N GLU A 386 -5.65 -18.57 21.74
CA GLU A 386 -5.78 -19.06 20.36
C GLU A 386 -6.44 -18.02 19.44
N ASP A 387 -7.47 -17.34 19.94
CA ASP A 387 -8.15 -16.26 19.20
C ASP A 387 -7.28 -15.01 19.12
N ALA A 388 -6.55 -14.66 20.18
CA ALA A 388 -5.65 -13.52 20.20
C ALA A 388 -4.47 -13.70 19.23
N ILE A 389 -3.91 -14.91 19.12
CA ILE A 389 -2.90 -15.26 18.11
C ILE A 389 -3.49 -15.08 16.71
N ALA A 390 -4.69 -15.61 16.45
CA ALA A 390 -5.33 -15.47 15.15
C ALA A 390 -5.59 -14.00 14.77
N ILE A 391 -6.14 -13.19 15.69
CA ILE A 391 -6.44 -11.77 15.44
C ILE A 391 -5.15 -10.97 15.23
N SER A 392 -4.12 -11.21 16.05
CA SER A 392 -2.82 -10.56 15.93
C SER A 392 -2.18 -10.83 14.56
N ILE A 393 -2.04 -12.10 14.20
CA ILE A 393 -1.44 -12.52 12.92
C ILE A 393 -2.26 -11.99 11.74
N GLU A 394 -3.58 -12.10 11.80
CA GLU A 394 -4.45 -11.63 10.73
C GLU A 394 -4.31 -10.12 10.50
N THR A 395 -4.24 -9.32 11.58
CA THR A 395 -4.12 -7.86 11.45
C THR A 395 -2.76 -7.45 10.85
N GLY A 396 -1.68 -8.14 11.20
CA GLY A 396 -0.33 -7.78 10.72
C GLY A 396 0.00 -8.28 9.32
N ILE A 397 -0.57 -9.41 8.89
CA ILE A 397 -0.30 -9.97 7.56
C ILE A 397 -1.27 -9.40 6.52
N GLN A 398 -0.73 -8.54 5.66
CA GLN A 398 -1.49 -7.91 4.58
C GLN A 398 -1.49 -8.69 3.27
N ASN A 399 -2.55 -8.53 2.49
CA ASN A 399 -2.62 -9.02 1.12
C ASN A 399 -1.91 -8.05 0.17
N THR A 400 -0.58 -8.07 0.23
CA THR A 400 0.28 -7.22 -0.62
C THR A 400 0.11 -7.50 -2.11
N GLY A 401 -0.30 -8.71 -2.50
CA GLY A 401 -0.58 -9.06 -3.90
C GLY A 401 -1.73 -8.24 -4.49
N VAL A 402 -2.79 -8.01 -3.71
CA VAL A 402 -3.92 -7.14 -4.10
C VAL A 402 -3.45 -5.71 -4.27
N THR A 403 -2.63 -5.23 -3.33
CA THR A 403 -2.09 -3.88 -3.40
C THR A 403 -1.21 -3.68 -4.63
N ILE A 404 -0.32 -4.62 -4.92
CA ILE A 404 0.54 -4.59 -6.11
C ILE A 404 -0.31 -4.57 -7.39
N PHE A 405 -1.30 -5.45 -7.48
CA PHE A 405 -2.21 -5.51 -8.60
C PHE A 405 -2.99 -4.20 -8.77
N MET A 406 -3.55 -3.69 -7.68
CA MET A 406 -4.29 -2.43 -7.66
C MET A 406 -3.42 -1.26 -8.10
N LEU A 407 -2.22 -1.09 -7.53
CA LEU A 407 -1.32 0.02 -7.87
C LEU A 407 -0.86 -0.05 -9.33
N LYS A 408 -0.48 -1.24 -9.81
CA LYS A 408 0.07 -1.40 -11.18
C LYS A 408 -0.98 -1.17 -12.26
N PHE A 409 -2.25 -1.48 -12.00
CA PHE A 409 -3.33 -1.35 -12.98
C PHE A 409 -4.20 -0.09 -12.80
N SER A 410 -4.15 0.54 -11.62
CA SER A 410 -4.92 1.77 -11.37
C SER A 410 -4.13 3.01 -11.80
N LEU A 411 -2.83 3.08 -11.49
CA LEU A 411 -2.02 4.28 -11.66
C LEU A 411 -1.32 4.35 -13.03
N PRO A 412 -1.12 5.55 -13.59
CA PRO A 412 -0.24 5.74 -14.73
C PRO A 412 1.24 5.52 -14.34
N GLU A 413 2.06 5.15 -15.32
CA GLU A 413 3.52 5.22 -15.18
C GLU A 413 3.95 6.69 -15.15
N PRO A 414 4.91 7.09 -14.27
CA PRO A 414 5.81 6.27 -13.46
C PRO A 414 5.30 5.91 -12.05
N SER A 415 4.19 6.50 -11.58
CA SER A 415 3.66 6.31 -10.22
C SER A 415 3.36 4.85 -9.89
N SER A 416 2.86 4.08 -10.87
CA SER A 416 2.58 2.66 -10.70
C SER A 416 3.80 1.87 -10.22
N ASP A 417 5.00 2.23 -10.72
CA ASP A 417 6.21 1.43 -10.52
C ASP A 417 6.93 1.84 -9.24
N LEU A 418 6.88 3.13 -8.89
CA LEU A 418 7.34 3.62 -7.59
C LEU A 418 6.50 3.05 -6.44
N SER A 419 5.18 3.01 -6.60
CA SER A 419 4.27 2.63 -5.53
C SER A 419 4.33 1.13 -5.18
N ILE A 420 4.63 0.25 -6.15
CA ILE A 420 4.66 -1.21 -5.91
C ILE A 420 5.88 -1.68 -5.11
N VAL A 421 6.94 -0.86 -5.00
CA VAL A 421 8.17 -1.22 -4.27
C VAL A 421 7.86 -1.48 -2.80
N VAL A 422 7.06 -0.60 -2.18
CA VAL A 422 6.73 -0.71 -0.75
C VAL A 422 5.97 -2.00 -0.42
N PRO A 423 4.85 -2.36 -1.09
CA PRO A 423 4.18 -3.64 -0.86
C PRO A 423 5.09 -4.86 -1.00
N ILE A 424 6.06 -4.84 -1.93
CA ILE A 424 7.03 -5.94 -2.10
C ILE A 424 7.94 -6.04 -0.86
N VAL A 425 8.45 -4.90 -0.38
CA VAL A 425 9.30 -4.86 0.82
C VAL A 425 8.50 -5.22 2.08
N VAL A 426 7.25 -4.80 2.21
CA VAL A 426 6.37 -5.23 3.31
C VAL A 426 6.17 -6.75 3.26
N ALA A 427 5.93 -7.31 2.07
CA ALA A 427 5.77 -8.76 1.90
C ALA A 427 7.02 -9.55 2.30
N THR A 428 8.22 -9.04 1.97
CA THR A 428 9.49 -9.68 2.33
C THR A 428 9.81 -9.55 3.82
N MET A 429 9.43 -8.44 4.45
CA MET A 429 9.72 -8.18 5.87
C MET A 429 8.71 -8.82 6.83
N THR A 430 7.46 -9.02 6.41
CA THR A 430 6.38 -9.58 7.27
C THR A 430 6.74 -10.93 7.93
N PRO A 431 7.35 -11.91 7.23
CA PRO A 431 7.73 -13.18 7.83
C PRO A 431 8.86 -13.10 8.88
N VAL A 432 9.73 -12.08 8.80
CA VAL A 432 10.95 -11.97 9.62
C VAL A 432 10.66 -11.99 11.14
N PRO A 433 9.78 -11.14 11.69
CA PRO A 433 9.47 -11.18 13.13
C PRO A 433 8.83 -12.52 13.55
N LEU A 434 8.01 -13.12 12.69
CA LEU A 434 7.35 -14.40 12.98
C LEU A 434 8.36 -15.57 13.00
N PHE A 435 9.29 -15.61 12.04
CA PHE A 435 10.39 -16.58 12.07
C PHE A 435 11.28 -16.39 13.30
N ALA A 436 11.63 -15.15 13.65
CA ALA A 436 12.41 -14.86 14.85
C ALA A 436 11.71 -15.39 16.10
N LEU A 437 10.40 -15.16 16.24
CA LEU A 437 9.60 -15.71 17.34
C LEU A 437 9.56 -17.25 17.37
N LEU A 438 9.46 -17.90 16.20
CA LEU A 438 9.52 -19.36 16.12
C LEU A 438 10.88 -19.90 16.56
N VAL A 439 11.98 -19.28 16.12
CA VAL A 439 13.34 -19.65 16.52
C VAL A 439 13.52 -19.46 18.02
N LEU A 440 13.11 -18.32 18.57
CA LEU A 440 13.16 -18.04 20.01
C LEU A 440 12.34 -19.05 20.82
N ARG A 441 11.13 -19.40 20.35
CA ARG A 441 10.29 -20.41 20.98
C ARG A 441 10.97 -21.78 20.97
N ARG A 442 11.58 -22.18 19.84
CA ARG A 442 12.33 -23.43 19.71
C ARG A 442 13.56 -23.46 20.63
N LEU A 443 14.34 -22.39 20.66
CA LEU A 443 15.48 -22.25 21.57
C LEU A 443 15.03 -22.36 23.03
N ARG A 444 13.95 -21.68 23.42
CA ARG A 444 13.40 -21.76 24.78
C ARG A 444 12.95 -23.18 25.14
N THR A 445 12.30 -23.90 24.23
CA THR A 445 11.91 -25.31 24.48
C THR A 445 13.11 -26.26 24.58
N CYS A 446 14.20 -25.98 23.88
CA CYS A 446 15.44 -26.76 23.99
C CYS A 446 16.20 -26.45 25.29
N LEU A 447 16.23 -25.18 25.72
CA LEU A 447 16.95 -24.72 26.91
C LEU A 447 16.17 -24.96 28.22
N CYS A 448 14.84 -24.96 28.15
CA CYS A 448 13.95 -25.19 29.29
C CYS A 448 12.84 -26.16 28.86
N PRO A 449 13.11 -27.47 28.82
CA PRO A 449 12.08 -28.44 28.49
C PRO A 449 10.95 -28.38 29.54
N PRO A 450 9.68 -28.46 29.13
CA PRO A 450 8.58 -28.53 30.07
C PRO A 450 8.74 -29.76 30.97
N PRO A 451 8.31 -29.70 32.24
CA PRO A 451 8.36 -30.85 33.13
C PRO A 451 7.63 -32.03 32.48
N ALA A 452 8.23 -33.22 32.56
CA ALA A 452 7.65 -34.42 31.99
C ALA A 452 6.21 -34.60 32.52
N PRO A 453 5.24 -35.01 31.67
CA PRO A 453 3.88 -35.26 32.13
C PRO A 453 3.93 -36.28 33.27
N GLU A 454 3.35 -35.91 34.40
CA GLU A 454 3.21 -36.77 35.57
C GLU A 454 2.54 -38.08 35.12
N LYS A 455 3.25 -39.20 35.27
CA LYS A 455 2.69 -40.51 34.97
C LYS A 455 1.42 -40.63 35.80
N ALA A 456 0.26 -40.65 35.14
CA ALA A 456 -1.00 -40.91 35.78
C ALA A 456 -0.83 -42.16 36.66
N ALA A 457 -1.06 -42.01 37.97
CA ALA A 457 -1.00 -43.11 38.91
C ALA A 457 -1.87 -44.25 38.36
N PRO A 458 -1.37 -45.50 38.35
CA PRO A 458 -2.17 -46.62 37.89
C PRO A 458 -3.48 -46.65 38.69
N PRO A 459 -4.63 -46.91 38.04
CA PRO A 459 -5.92 -46.91 38.73
C PRO A 459 -5.84 -47.82 39.94
N ALA A 460 -6.21 -47.29 41.10
CA ALA A 460 -6.26 -48.04 42.34
C ALA A 460 -7.11 -49.31 42.11
N HIS A 461 -6.49 -50.48 42.29
CA HIS A 461 -7.19 -51.74 42.29
C HIS A 461 -8.32 -51.66 43.34
N LEU A 462 -9.57 -51.64 42.87
CA LEU A 462 -10.73 -51.93 43.69
C LEU A 462 -10.50 -53.33 44.27
N HIS A 463 -10.36 -53.41 45.59
CA HIS A 463 -10.42 -54.66 46.31
C HIS A 463 -11.81 -55.26 46.10
N ASP A 464 -11.90 -56.28 45.24
CA ASP A 464 -13.04 -57.18 45.20
C ASP A 464 -13.11 -57.92 46.54
N SER A 465 -14.11 -57.58 47.35
CA SER A 465 -14.53 -58.40 48.47
C SER A 465 -15.34 -59.58 47.93
N GLU A 466 -14.67 -60.69 47.62
CA GLU A 466 -15.33 -61.97 47.44
C GLU A 466 -15.81 -62.51 48.79
N SER A 467 -17.12 -62.41 49.02
CA SER A 467 -17.86 -63.34 49.88
C SER A 467 -19.29 -63.44 49.36
N GLY A 468 -19.63 -64.58 48.77
CA GLY A 468 -21.04 -64.98 48.62
C GLY A 468 -21.46 -65.57 47.28
N ARG A 469 -21.07 -66.83 47.05
CA ARG A 469 -21.94 -67.94 46.58
C ARG A 469 -22.70 -67.84 45.23
N HIS A 470 -22.44 -68.91 44.47
CA HIS A 470 -23.38 -69.78 43.74
C HIS A 470 -23.67 -69.54 42.24
N LEU A 471 -23.11 -70.49 41.46
CA LEU A 471 -23.76 -71.38 40.50
C LEU A 471 -24.04 -70.92 39.06
N VAL A 472 -23.67 -71.84 38.15
CA VAL A 472 -24.05 -72.02 36.73
C VAL A 472 -23.37 -71.04 35.76
N GLY A 473 -22.74 -71.42 34.66
CA GLY A 473 -22.57 -72.68 33.93
C GLY A 473 -21.79 -72.36 32.64
N ALA A 474 -21.06 -73.34 32.13
CA ALA A 474 -20.22 -73.27 30.94
C ALA A 474 -20.95 -72.77 29.68
N VAL A 475 -20.24 -72.02 28.82
CA VAL A 475 -20.17 -72.21 27.35
C VAL A 475 -18.89 -71.52 26.83
N ASP A 476 -18.04 -72.31 26.18
CA ASP A 476 -16.93 -71.89 25.32
C ASP A 476 -17.41 -71.08 24.12
N ASP A 477 -16.62 -70.09 23.66
CA ASP A 477 -16.31 -69.98 22.23
C ASP A 477 -15.17 -68.96 22.00
N ASP A 478 -14.07 -69.53 21.47
CA ASP A 478 -12.97 -68.87 20.78
C ASP A 478 -13.47 -68.04 19.59
N VAL A 479 -13.08 -66.76 19.48
CA VAL A 479 -12.67 -66.16 18.19
C VAL A 479 -11.61 -65.10 18.41
N SER A 480 -10.41 -65.40 17.91
CA SER A 480 -9.33 -64.46 17.63
C SER A 480 -9.54 -63.80 16.25
N MET A 481 -9.32 -62.48 16.14
CA MET A 481 -8.85 -61.79 14.92
C MET A 481 -8.72 -60.28 15.25
N SER A 482 -7.50 -59.79 15.42
CA SER A 482 -6.61 -59.25 14.38
C SER A 482 -6.87 -57.77 14.07
N ALA A 483 -5.80 -57.01 14.29
CA ALA A 483 -5.61 -55.61 14.01
C ALA A 483 -5.69 -55.23 12.51
N THR A 484 -5.64 -53.91 12.28
CA THR A 484 -5.27 -53.15 11.06
C THR A 484 -6.45 -52.52 10.30
N VAL A 485 -6.61 -51.20 10.40
CA VAL A 485 -6.22 -50.13 9.42
C VAL A 485 -6.40 -48.77 10.09
#